data_AF-A0A0N4VP89-F1
#
_entry.id   AF-A0A0N4VP89-F1
#
_cell.length_a   1.000
_cell.length_b   1.000
_cell.length_c   1.000
_cell.angle_alpha   90.00
_cell.angle_beta   90.00
_cell.angle_gamma   90.00
#
_symmetry.space_group_name_H-M   'P 1'
#
loop_
_entity.id
_entity.type
_entity.pdbx_description
1 polymer ?
#
loop_
_entity_poly.entity_id
_entity_poly.type
_entity_poly.pdbx_seq_one_letter_code
_entity_poly.pdbx_strand_id
1 'polypeptide(L)'
;MADFFFFNAVLWFYCFETLYELSDDVKRKEWLDDWLGFMHRIGKPVTRIPIMAKQVLDLYELYRLVVQHGGLVEIINKKLWREITKGLNLPSSITSAAFTLRTQ
;
A
#
# COMPACT_ATOMS: atom_id res chain seq x y z
N MET A 1 -4.49 25.76 -16.47
CA MET A 1 -3.31 25.18 -15.75
C MET A 1 -3.63 24.96 -14.26
N ALA A 2 -4.54 25.74 -13.65
CA ALA A 2 -5.04 25.49 -12.29
C ALA A 2 -5.97 24.25 -12.18
N ASP A 3 -6.68 23.89 -13.24
CA ASP A 3 -7.66 22.78 -13.23
C ASP A 3 -7.03 21.39 -13.14
N PHE A 4 -5.81 21.20 -13.69
CA PHE A 4 -5.12 19.91 -13.66
C PHE A 4 -4.58 19.58 -12.25
N PHE A 5 -4.15 20.61 -11.50
CA PHE A 5 -3.73 20.47 -10.11
C PHE A 5 -4.91 20.18 -9.19
N PHE A 6 -6.04 20.84 -9.39
CA PHE A 6 -7.25 20.61 -8.60
C PHE A 6 -7.83 19.22 -8.82
N PHE A 7 -7.91 18.75 -10.07
CA PHE A 7 -8.43 17.41 -10.37
C PHE A 7 -7.53 16.29 -9.83
N ASN A 8 -6.20 16.47 -9.89
CA ASN A 8 -5.25 15.53 -9.31
C ASN A 8 -5.28 15.56 -7.78
N ALA A 9 -5.39 16.73 -7.16
CA ALA A 9 -5.48 16.88 -5.71
C ALA A 9 -6.79 16.30 -5.13
N VAL A 10 -7.93 16.48 -5.82
CA VAL A 10 -9.22 15.91 -5.39
C VAL A 10 -9.23 14.38 -5.54
N LEU A 11 -8.68 13.84 -6.63
CA LEU A 11 -8.51 12.39 -6.80
C LEU A 11 -7.50 11.81 -5.79
N TRP A 12 -6.46 12.56 -5.47
CA TRP A 12 -5.47 12.19 -4.46
C TRP A 12 -6.09 12.12 -3.06
N PHE A 13 -6.85 13.15 -2.68
CA PHE A 13 -7.58 13.20 -1.40
C PHE A 13 -8.58 12.05 -1.26
N TYR A 14 -9.41 11.82 -2.28
CA TYR A 14 -10.41 10.75 -2.25
C TYR A 14 -9.79 9.35 -2.18
N CYS A 15 -8.66 9.13 -2.85
CA CYS A 15 -8.00 7.83 -2.84
C CYS A 15 -7.31 7.56 -1.49
N PHE A 16 -6.78 8.60 -0.84
CA PHE A 16 -6.12 8.47 0.46
C PHE A 16 -7.07 8.41 1.64
N GLU A 17 -8.20 9.13 1.62
CA GLU A 17 -9.21 9.04 2.68
C GLU A 17 -9.65 7.60 2.90
N THR A 18 -9.83 6.82 1.83
CA THR A 18 -10.18 5.40 1.97
C THR A 18 -9.18 4.59 2.78
N LEU A 19 -7.88 4.92 2.78
CA LEU A 19 -6.89 4.22 3.64
C LEU A 19 -7.02 4.61 5.12
N TYR A 20 -7.30 5.88 5.41
CA TYR A 20 -7.52 6.35 6.77
C TYR A 20 -8.86 5.86 7.35
N GLU A 21 -9.85 5.60 6.49
CA GLU A 21 -11.17 5.05 6.88
C GLU A 21 -11.18 3.53 7.09
N LEU A 22 -10.17 2.80 6.61
CA LEU A 22 -10.11 1.33 6.78
C LEU A 22 -10.02 0.89 8.26
N SER A 23 -9.52 1.73 9.17
CA SER A 23 -9.47 1.47 10.62
C SER A 23 -9.17 2.73 11.43
N ASP A 24 -9.78 2.84 12.61
CA ASP A 24 -9.57 3.93 13.58
C ASP A 24 -8.23 3.87 14.37
N ASP A 25 -7.28 3.01 13.98
CA ASP A 25 -5.98 2.91 14.65
C ASP A 25 -5.14 4.18 14.45
N VAL A 26 -4.80 4.85 15.55
CA VAL A 26 -3.96 6.07 15.54
C VAL A 26 -2.58 5.80 14.93
N LYS A 27 -2.00 4.62 15.18
CA LYS A 27 -0.67 4.24 14.67
C LYS A 27 -0.64 4.09 13.15
N ARG A 28 -1.77 3.69 12.57
CA ARG A 28 -1.93 3.60 11.12
C ARG A 28 -1.83 5.00 10.49
N LYS A 29 -2.50 5.98 11.07
CA LYS A 29 -2.51 7.37 10.55
C LYS A 29 -1.10 7.96 10.60
N GLU A 30 -0.42 7.82 11.74
CA GLU A 30 0.97 8.27 11.91
C GLU A 30 1.91 7.59 10.91
N TRP A 31 1.80 6.26 10.72
CA TRP A 31 2.63 5.53 9.77
C TRP A 31 2.37 5.95 8.31
N LEU A 32 1.11 6.17 7.94
CA LEU A 32 0.73 6.63 6.60
C LEU A 32 1.28 8.03 6.32
N ASP A 33 1.20 8.95 7.28
CA ASP A 33 1.74 10.30 7.17
C ASP A 33 3.28 10.27 7.00
N ASP A 34 3.97 9.46 7.80
CA ASP A 34 5.42 9.29 7.70
C ASP A 34 5.82 8.67 6.34
N TRP A 35 5.08 7.66 5.89
CA TRP A 35 5.33 7.02 4.60
C TRP A 35 5.08 7.98 3.42
N LEU A 36 3.99 8.74 3.46
CA LEU A 36 3.69 9.78 2.48
C LEU A 36 4.79 10.83 2.43
N GLY A 37 5.22 11.31 3.59
CA GLY A 37 6.33 12.24 3.74
C GLY A 37 7.63 11.69 3.15
N PHE A 38 7.92 10.41 3.39
CA PHE A 38 9.07 9.73 2.81
C PHE A 38 8.99 9.64 1.27
N MET A 39 7.85 9.22 0.73
CA MET A 39 7.61 9.09 -0.72
C MET A 39 7.73 10.44 -1.44
N HIS A 40 7.24 11.51 -0.81
CA HIS A 40 7.40 12.87 -1.29
C HIS A 40 8.88 13.31 -1.30
N ARG A 41 9.63 13.02 -0.22
CA ARG A 41 11.06 13.35 -0.10
C ARG A 41 11.93 12.66 -1.14
N ILE A 42 11.65 11.40 -1.48
CA ILE A 42 12.41 10.67 -2.50
C ILE A 42 12.00 11.04 -3.95
N GLY A 43 11.12 12.03 -4.13
CA GLY A 43 10.65 12.48 -5.44
C GLY A 43 9.70 11.52 -6.14
N LYS A 44 9.14 10.53 -5.43
CA LYS A 44 8.13 9.59 -5.94
C LYS A 44 6.81 9.78 -5.17
N PRO A 45 6.13 10.94 -5.32
CA PRO A 45 4.88 11.19 -4.62
C PRO A 45 3.84 10.13 -5.00
N VAL A 46 3.19 9.56 -3.99
CA VAL A 46 2.15 8.55 -4.17
C VAL A 46 0.92 9.25 -4.71
N THR A 47 0.65 9.09 -6.01
CA THR A 47 -0.50 9.74 -6.66
C THR A 47 -1.78 8.93 -6.53
N ARG A 48 -1.69 7.60 -6.39
CA ARG A 48 -2.82 6.68 -6.18
C ARG A 48 -2.39 5.47 -5.39
N ILE A 49 -3.30 4.94 -4.58
CA ILE A 49 -3.09 3.66 -3.90
C ILE A 49 -3.38 2.53 -4.88
N PRO A 50 -2.50 1.50 -4.97
CA PRO A 50 -2.77 0.35 -5.81
C PRO A 50 -4.05 -0.38 -5.38
N ILE A 51 -4.92 -0.64 -6.35
CA ILE A 51 -6.14 -1.44 -6.17
C ILE A 51 -5.83 -2.86 -6.62
N MET A 52 -6.10 -3.83 -5.76
CA MET A 52 -5.83 -5.23 -6.01
C MET A 52 -7.10 -6.05 -5.76
N ALA A 53 -7.47 -6.88 -6.74
CA ALA A 53 -8.73 -7.64 -6.69
C ALA A 53 -9.99 -6.78 -6.38
N LYS A 54 -10.04 -5.56 -6.94
CA LYS A 54 -11.12 -4.56 -6.71
C LYS A 54 -11.20 -4.02 -5.27
N GLN A 55 -10.17 -4.25 -4.46
CA GLN A 55 -10.05 -3.69 -3.11
C GLN A 55 -8.83 -2.79 -3.03
N VAL A 56 -8.90 -1.73 -2.22
CA VAL A 56 -7.75 -0.88 -1.91
C VAL A 56 -6.74 -1.72 -1.14
N LEU A 57 -5.48 -1.71 -1.56
CA LEU A 57 -4.43 -2.44 -0.86
C LEU A 57 -4.10 -1.74 0.46
N ASP A 58 -4.32 -2.42 1.59
CA ASP A 58 -3.92 -1.93 2.91
C ASP A 58 -2.39 -2.02 3.06
N LEU A 59 -1.72 -0.89 2.83
CA LEU A 59 -0.27 -0.77 2.91
C LEU A 59 0.27 -0.95 4.33
N TYR A 60 -0.51 -0.55 5.34
CA TYR A 60 -0.12 -0.67 6.74
C TYR A 60 -0.08 -2.13 7.15
N GLU A 61 -1.12 -2.90 6.82
CA GLU A 61 -1.09 -4.33 7.13
C GLU A 61 -0.09 -5.11 6.27
N LEU A 62 0.12 -4.70 5.01
CA LEU A 62 1.18 -5.29 4.20
C LEU A 62 2.53 -5.09 4.87
N TYR A 63 2.84 -3.87 5.32
CA TYR A 63 4.09 -3.56 6.01
C TYR A 63 4.22 -4.36 7.31
N ARG A 64 3.17 -4.40 8.14
CA ARG A 64 3.18 -5.17 9.40
C ARG A 64 3.44 -6.65 9.18
N LEU A 65 2.73 -7.27 8.24
CA LEU A 65 2.93 -8.68 7.88
C LEU A 65 4.34 -8.92 7.34
N VAL A 66 4.87 -7.99 6.54
CA VAL A 66 6.23 -8.06 6.03
C VAL A 66 7.27 -8.03 7.14
N VAL A 67 7.16 -7.07 8.06
CA VAL A 67 8.06 -6.94 9.21
C VAL A 67 7.95 -8.13 10.14
N GLN A 68 6.74 -8.62 10.42
CA GLN A 68 6.49 -9.78 11.28
C GLN A 68 7.11 -11.07 10.72
N HIS A 69 7.28 -11.18 9.40
CA HIS A 69 7.91 -12.32 8.73
C HIS A 69 9.41 -12.15 8.46
N GLY A 70 10.07 -11.15 9.06
CA GLY A 70 11.52 -10.94 8.91
C GLY A 70 11.91 -10.07 7.70
N GLY A 71 10.93 -9.39 7.10
CA GLY A 71 11.13 -8.46 5.99
C GLY A 71 10.99 -9.09 4.61
N LEU A 72 11.15 -8.24 3.59
CA LEU A 72 10.91 -8.61 2.19
C LEU A 72 11.81 -9.74 1.71
N VAL A 73 13.09 -9.72 2.11
CA VAL A 73 14.09 -10.72 1.72
C VAL A 73 13.69 -12.10 2.24
N GLU A 74 13.23 -12.18 3.49
CA GLU A 74 12.85 -13.44 4.11
C GLU A 74 11.57 -14.01 3.49
N ILE A 75 10.59 -13.15 3.17
CA ILE A 75 9.37 -13.55 2.46
C ILE A 75 9.68 -14.11 1.08
N ILE A 76 10.58 -13.47 0.33
CA ILE A 76 11.01 -13.93 -0.99
C ILE A 76 11.72 -15.28 -0.88
N ASN A 77 12.69 -15.40 0.05
CA ASN A 77 13.47 -16.62 0.23
C ASN A 77 12.62 -17.80 0.69
N LYS A 78 11.69 -17.56 1.63
CA LYS A 78 10.79 -18.59 2.19
C LYS A 78 9.50 -18.77 1.38
N LYS A 79 9.32 -18.04 0.28
CA LYS A 79 8.10 -18.04 -0.56
C LYS A 79 6.81 -17.81 0.24
N LEU A 80 6.85 -16.93 1.25
CA LEU A 80 5.75 -16.65 2.18
C LEU A 80 4.68 -15.71 1.59
N TRP A 81 4.80 -15.30 0.32
CA TRP A 81 3.83 -14.43 -0.35
C TRP A 81 2.38 -14.93 -0.23
N ARG A 82 2.17 -16.25 -0.21
CA ARG A 82 0.86 -16.86 -0.01
C ARG A 82 0.24 -16.55 1.36
N GLU A 83 1.05 -16.49 2.40
CA GLU A 83 0.62 -16.14 3.75
C GLU A 83 0.35 -14.64 3.87
N ILE A 84 1.18 -13.80 3.22
CA ILE A 84 0.94 -12.35 3.13
C ILE A 84 -0.40 -12.05 2.45
N THR A 85 -0.67 -12.67 1.29
CA THR A 85 -1.95 -12.45 0.58
C THR A 85 -3.15 -12.91 1.39
N LYS A 86 -3.02 -14.00 2.15
CA LYS A 86 -4.09 -14.47 3.07
C LYS A 86 -4.32 -13.48 4.21
N GLY A 87 -3.25 -12.97 4.83
CA GLY A 87 -3.35 -11.97 5.89
C GLY A 87 -4.01 -10.67 5.44
N LEU A 88 -3.85 -10.32 4.16
CA LEU A 88 -4.51 -9.17 3.53
C LEU A 88 -5.92 -9.47 3.00
N ASN A 89 -6.48 -10.65 3.27
CA ASN A 89 -7.76 -11.13 2.72
C ASN A 89 -7.85 -11.04 1.19
N LEU A 90 -6.71 -11.07 0.50
CA LEU A 90 -6.68 -11.04 -0.95
C LEU A 90 -6.91 -12.46 -1.49
N PRO A 91 -7.66 -12.62 -2.60
CA PRO A 91 -7.90 -13.92 -3.19
C PRO A 91 -6.58 -14.62 -3.59
N SER A 92 -6.50 -15.93 -3.33
CA SER A 92 -5.33 -16.77 -3.57
C SER A 92 -4.96 -16.95 -5.05
N SER A 93 -5.80 -16.44 -5.96
CA SER A 93 -5.63 -16.47 -7.42
C SER A 93 -4.74 -15.35 -7.97
N ILE A 94 -4.26 -14.42 -7.13
CA ILE A 94 -3.40 -13.32 -7.59
C ILE A 94 -1.94 -13.79 -7.67
N THR A 95 -1.64 -14.63 -8.66
CA THR A 95 -0.29 -15.16 -8.93
C THR A 95 0.70 -14.07 -9.40
N SER A 96 0.20 -12.87 -9.75
CA SER A 96 1.03 -11.74 -10.24
C SER A 96 1.43 -10.73 -9.15
N ALA A 97 0.94 -10.87 -7.91
CA ALA A 97 1.22 -9.96 -6.79
C ALA A 97 2.73 -9.76 -6.53
N ALA A 98 3.44 -10.88 -6.46
CA ALA A 98 4.87 -10.94 -6.15
C ALA A 98 5.74 -10.38 -7.30
N PHE A 99 5.22 -10.32 -8.53
CA PHE A 99 5.94 -9.76 -9.68
C PHE A 99 5.69 -8.25 -9.81
N THR A 100 4.46 -7.78 -9.62
CA THR A 100 4.12 -6.34 -9.65
C THR A 100 4.82 -5.55 -8.54
N LEU A 101 5.00 -6.12 -7.35
CA LEU A 101 5.74 -5.48 -6.25
C LEU A 101 7.26 -5.42 -6.48
N ARG A 102 7.79 -6.18 -7.44
CA ARG A 102 9.24 -6.27 -7.72
C ARG A 102 9.71 -5.34 -8.84
N THR A 103 8.80 -4.71 -9.57
CA THR A 103 9.10 -3.80 -10.69
C THR A 103 8.22 -2.56 -10.63
N GLN A 104 8.67 -1.55 -9.87
CA GLN A 104 8.46 -0.11 -10.09
C GLN A 104 9.53 0.71 -9.35
#